data_AF-A0A6P1LFI3-F1
#
_entry.id   AF-A0A6P1LFI3-F1
#
_cell.length_a   1.000
_cell.length_b   1.000
_cell.length_c   1.000
_cell.angle_alpha   90.00
_cell.angle_beta   90.00
_cell.angle_gamma   90.00
#
_symmetry.space_group_name_H-M   'P 1'
#
loop_
_entity.id
_entity.type
_entity.pdbx_description
1 polymer ?
#
loop_
_entity_poly.entity_id
_entity_poly.type
_entity_poly.pdbx_seq_one_letter_code
_entity_poly.pdbx_strand_id
1 'polypeptide(L)'
;MINAIIKKTNTEFVNKKNITNFYTDERYYYLVNNFIDKQLKQNSKLTFFVISYMFRSNNYKHYTSSINSKSIWIWIVDIFCWLCMIGFFICLITGIATPIVTAIKTVDINKIITTPLAIGLLVITIICFLVSSFYIYIMTKIVSKNKTLSIQDFVIKKINYLLKFSFVSDIKSTLKINEKQQEAIILDNIDKLDAKTKWNLLWIQNTLYSIFKNYNIYLKFSNISESEFEELSLIIKNDFNNLTIEILE
;
A
#
# COMPACT_ATOMS: atom_id res chain seq x y z
N MET A 1 -25.36 30.58 1.98
CA MET A 1 -24.86 29.23 2.30
C MET A 1 -24.45 28.59 0.99
N ILE A 2 -23.18 28.23 0.85
CA ILE A 2 -22.58 27.74 -0.39
C ILE A 2 -22.42 26.22 -0.30
N ASN A 3 -22.78 25.52 -1.38
CA ASN A 3 -22.39 24.14 -1.62
C ASN A 3 -21.15 24.14 -2.51
N ALA A 4 -20.08 23.46 -2.11
CA ALA A 4 -18.86 23.40 -2.90
C ALA A 4 -18.30 21.97 -2.96
N ILE A 5 -17.62 21.66 -4.07
CA ILE A 5 -16.96 20.38 -4.28
C ILE A 5 -15.49 20.56 -4.64
N ILE A 6 -14.64 19.70 -4.08
CA ILE A 6 -13.23 19.62 -4.43
C ILE A 6 -13.05 18.53 -5.46
N LYS A 7 -12.45 18.92 -6.59
CA LYS A 7 -12.14 18.05 -7.72
C LYS A 7 -10.69 18.22 -8.16
N LYS A 8 -10.25 17.33 -9.05
CA LYS A 8 -8.98 17.46 -9.74
C LYS A 8 -8.96 18.68 -10.65
N THR A 9 -7.85 19.42 -10.62
CA THR A 9 -7.62 20.55 -11.53
C THR A 9 -7.79 20.13 -12.99
N ASN A 10 -8.48 20.97 -13.77
CA ASN A 10 -8.77 20.75 -15.20
C ASN A 10 -9.58 19.48 -15.51
N THR A 11 -10.45 19.05 -14.59
CA THR A 11 -11.41 17.97 -14.85
C THR A 11 -12.85 18.45 -14.70
N GLU A 12 -13.72 17.95 -15.57
CA GLU A 12 -15.16 18.14 -15.40
C GLU A 12 -15.68 17.23 -14.29
N PHE A 13 -16.58 17.76 -13.48
CA PHE A 13 -17.29 16.97 -12.49
C PHE A 13 -18.34 16.12 -13.21
N VAL A 14 -18.09 14.83 -13.33
CA VAL A 14 -19.06 13.90 -13.93
C VAL A 14 -20.03 13.44 -12.85
N ASN A 15 -21.22 14.04 -12.82
CA ASN A 15 -22.29 13.73 -11.87
C ASN A 15 -22.97 12.39 -12.21
N LYS A 16 -22.23 11.27 -12.10
CA LYS A 16 -22.78 9.92 -12.25
C LYS A 16 -22.95 9.30 -10.86
N LYS A 17 -24.19 9.41 -10.38
CA LYS A 17 -24.80 8.78 -9.19
C LYS A 17 -23.95 7.74 -8.45
N ASN A 18 -23.54 8.08 -7.23
CA ASN A 18 -23.74 7.27 -6.02
C ASN A 18 -23.50 8.17 -4.80
N ILE A 19 -24.56 8.85 -4.35
CA ILE A 19 -24.58 9.60 -3.08
C ILE A 19 -24.63 8.57 -1.96
N THR A 20 -23.46 8.14 -1.46
CA THR A 20 -23.42 7.33 -0.25
C THR A 20 -23.40 8.26 0.96
N ASN A 21 -24.59 8.43 1.55
CA ASN A 21 -24.80 9.12 2.81
C ASN A 21 -23.95 8.53 3.95
N PHE A 22 -23.57 9.45 4.85
CA PHE A 22 -22.85 9.30 6.12
C PHE A 22 -21.33 9.06 6.06
N TYR A 23 -20.63 10.17 6.35
CA TYR A 23 -19.21 10.28 6.59
C TYR A 23 -18.88 9.80 8.02
N THR A 24 -17.94 8.87 8.13
CA THR A 24 -17.08 8.72 9.30
C THR A 24 -15.64 8.74 8.80
N ASP A 25 -14.71 9.32 9.57
CA ASP A 25 -13.30 9.39 9.17
C ASP A 25 -12.76 8.02 8.77
N GLU A 26 -13.10 6.97 9.53
CA GLU A 26 -12.71 5.60 9.23
C GLU A 26 -13.20 5.12 7.86
N ARG A 27 -14.44 5.47 7.47
CA ARG A 27 -15.03 5.10 6.17
C ARG A 27 -14.28 5.77 5.02
N TYR A 28 -13.85 7.01 5.18
CA TYR A 28 -13.02 7.68 4.18
C TYR A 28 -11.72 6.91 3.93
N TYR A 29 -10.96 6.65 5.00
CA TYR A 29 -9.67 5.97 4.87
C TYR A 29 -9.84 4.55 4.32
N TYR A 30 -10.94 3.87 4.67
CA TYR A 30 -11.30 2.60 4.07
C TYR A 30 -11.49 2.68 2.55
N LEU A 31 -12.29 3.65 2.08
CA LEU A 31 -12.54 3.86 0.65
C LEU A 31 -11.26 4.21 -0.11
N VAL A 32 -10.42 5.08 0.47
CA VAL A 32 -9.11 5.43 -0.09
C VAL A 32 -8.21 4.20 -0.19
N ASN A 33 -8.12 3.39 0.87
CA ASN A 33 -7.30 2.19 0.89
C ASN A 33 -7.73 1.20 -0.22
N ASN A 34 -9.05 0.99 -0.35
CA ASN A 34 -9.65 0.13 -1.38
C ASN A 34 -9.35 0.66 -2.78
N PHE A 35 -9.48 1.97 -2.99
CA PHE A 35 -9.19 2.61 -4.26
C PHE A 35 -7.73 2.40 -4.65
N ILE A 36 -6.79 2.64 -3.72
CA ILE A 36 -5.36 2.43 -3.96
C ILE A 36 -5.09 0.99 -4.39
N ASP A 37 -5.60 0.00 -3.68
CA ASP A 37 -5.37 -1.41 -4.02
C ASP A 37 -5.97 -1.80 -5.36
N LYS A 38 -7.17 -1.32 -5.66
CA LYS A 38 -7.84 -1.54 -6.95
C LYS A 38 -7.03 -0.94 -8.10
N GLN A 39 -6.57 0.30 -7.96
CA GLN A 39 -5.77 0.97 -8.99
C GLN A 39 -4.40 0.31 -9.18
N LEU A 40 -3.73 -0.06 -8.10
CA LEU A 40 -2.45 -0.77 -8.20
C LEU A 40 -2.63 -2.10 -8.94
N LYS A 41 -3.67 -2.87 -8.59
CA LYS A 41 -3.96 -4.16 -9.23
C LYS A 41 -4.25 -4.01 -10.73
N GLN A 42 -4.93 -2.94 -11.14
CA GLN A 42 -5.27 -2.67 -12.54
C GLN A 42 -4.08 -2.24 -13.38
N ASN A 43 -3.20 -1.40 -12.82
CA ASN A 43 -2.17 -0.72 -13.60
C ASN A 43 -0.77 -1.36 -13.45
N SER A 44 -0.45 -1.98 -12.30
CA SER A 44 0.82 -2.69 -12.09
C SER A 44 0.67 -3.83 -11.08
N LYS A 45 0.57 -5.06 -11.60
CA LYS A 45 0.49 -6.28 -10.76
C LYS A 45 1.70 -6.42 -9.84
N LEU A 46 2.90 -6.10 -10.33
CA LEU A 46 4.13 -6.18 -9.52
C LEU A 46 4.09 -5.21 -8.35
N THR A 47 3.78 -3.94 -8.61
CA THR A 47 3.67 -2.91 -7.55
C THR A 47 2.57 -3.29 -6.56
N PHE A 48 1.42 -3.78 -7.05
CA PHE A 48 0.36 -4.31 -6.20
C PHE A 48 0.85 -5.42 -5.27
N PHE A 49 1.59 -6.40 -5.79
CA PHE A 49 2.12 -7.51 -4.98
C PHE A 49 3.11 -7.03 -3.92
N VAL A 50 4.06 -6.16 -4.28
CA VAL A 50 5.04 -5.60 -3.34
C VAL A 50 4.33 -4.81 -2.24
N ILE A 51 3.41 -3.92 -2.60
CA ILE A 51 2.69 -3.09 -1.62
C ILE A 51 1.75 -3.93 -0.76
N SER A 52 1.01 -4.86 -1.34
CA SER A 52 0.14 -5.78 -0.59
C SER A 52 0.95 -6.59 0.42
N TYR A 53 2.17 -6.99 0.06
CA TYR A 53 3.05 -7.74 0.94
C TYR A 53 3.66 -6.87 2.05
N MET A 54 4.17 -5.69 1.72
CA MET A 54 4.77 -4.75 2.68
C MET A 54 3.74 -4.15 3.64
N PHE A 55 2.54 -3.84 3.15
CA PHE A 55 1.46 -3.23 3.92
C PHE A 55 0.44 -4.25 4.42
N ARG A 56 0.73 -5.56 4.40
CA ARG A 56 -0.16 -6.51 5.04
C ARG A 56 -0.31 -6.17 6.52
N SER A 57 -1.55 -6.23 6.99
CA SER A 57 -1.92 -6.04 8.40
C SER A 57 -2.95 -7.07 8.77
N ASN A 58 -2.84 -7.59 9.99
CA ASN A 58 -3.83 -8.52 10.54
C ASN A 58 -5.04 -7.79 11.15
N ASN A 59 -5.06 -6.44 11.16
CA ASN A 59 -6.15 -5.63 11.70
C ASN A 59 -7.34 -5.57 10.74
N TYR A 60 -8.51 -6.07 11.16
CA TYR A 60 -9.74 -6.13 10.34
C TYR A 60 -10.12 -4.78 9.72
N LYS A 61 -9.81 -3.66 10.41
CA LYS A 61 -10.08 -2.30 9.93
C LYS A 61 -9.31 -1.94 8.65
N HIS A 62 -8.19 -2.61 8.38
CA HIS A 62 -7.34 -2.34 7.22
C HIS A 62 -7.69 -3.23 6.00
N TYR A 63 -8.60 -4.20 6.15
CA TYR A 63 -8.89 -5.16 5.09
C TYR A 63 -9.90 -4.63 4.10
N THR A 64 -9.51 -4.62 2.83
CA THR A 64 -10.32 -4.12 1.73
C THR A 64 -11.39 -5.11 1.24
N SER A 65 -11.34 -6.36 1.70
CA SER A 65 -12.31 -7.41 1.36
C SER A 65 -13.11 -7.84 2.58
N SER A 66 -14.44 -7.87 2.46
CA SER A 66 -15.38 -8.22 3.53
C SER A 66 -15.30 -9.68 4.01
N ILE A 67 -14.56 -10.57 3.31
CA ILE A 67 -14.64 -12.02 3.54
C ILE A 67 -13.30 -12.71 3.84
N ASN A 68 -12.10 -12.16 3.60
CA ASN A 68 -10.88 -12.94 3.89
C ASN A 68 -9.62 -12.17 4.30
N SER A 69 -8.87 -12.82 5.20
CA SER A 69 -7.84 -12.29 6.10
C SER A 69 -6.41 -12.32 5.55
N LYS A 70 -6.20 -12.42 4.23
CA LYS A 70 -4.92 -12.20 3.51
C LYS A 70 -5.15 -12.55 2.03
N SER A 71 -4.54 -11.80 1.11
CA SER A 71 -4.52 -12.18 -0.31
C SER A 71 -3.84 -13.55 -0.50
N ILE A 72 -4.35 -14.38 -1.42
CA ILE A 72 -3.76 -15.70 -1.72
C ILE A 72 -2.28 -15.63 -2.12
N TRP A 73 -1.89 -14.52 -2.77
CA TRP A 73 -0.50 -14.25 -3.08
C TRP A 73 0.39 -14.19 -1.82
N ILE A 74 -0.11 -13.58 -0.74
CA ILE A 74 0.64 -13.49 0.52
C ILE A 74 0.80 -14.89 1.12
N TRP A 75 -0.22 -15.74 1.02
CA TRP A 75 -0.13 -17.14 1.44
C TRP A 75 0.94 -17.91 0.67
N ILE A 76 1.00 -17.75 -0.65
CA ILE A 76 2.02 -18.40 -1.49
C ILE A 76 3.43 -17.94 -1.07
N VAL A 77 3.63 -16.64 -0.86
CA VAL A 77 4.91 -16.10 -0.39
C VAL A 77 5.27 -16.63 1.00
N ASP A 78 4.31 -16.67 1.93
CA ASP A 78 4.54 -17.18 3.29
C ASP A 78 4.98 -18.66 3.22
N ILE A 79 4.26 -19.50 2.48
CA ILE A 79 4.60 -20.92 2.29
C ILE A 79 5.99 -21.08 1.68
N PHE A 80 6.31 -20.32 0.63
CA PHE A 80 7.62 -20.35 0.00
C PHE A 80 8.74 -19.99 0.99
N CYS A 81 8.56 -18.93 1.79
CA CYS A 81 9.54 -18.53 2.81
C CYS A 81 9.69 -19.59 3.91
N TRP A 82 8.61 -20.25 4.33
CA TRP A 82 8.67 -21.39 5.26
C TRP A 82 9.45 -22.57 4.67
N LEU A 83 9.24 -22.89 3.39
CA LEU A 83 10.02 -23.91 2.69
C LEU A 83 11.50 -23.53 2.60
N CYS A 84 11.84 -22.26 2.38
CA CYS A 84 13.22 -21.78 2.44
C CYS A 84 13.83 -21.95 3.84
N MET A 85 13.08 -21.69 4.91
CA MET A 85 13.56 -21.93 6.28
C MET A 85 13.83 -23.41 6.53
N ILE A 86 12.89 -24.29 6.16
CA ILE A 86 13.06 -25.73 6.31
C ILE A 86 14.24 -26.23 5.47
N GLY A 87 14.35 -25.78 4.22
CA GLY A 87 15.45 -26.09 3.32
C GLY A 87 16.80 -25.64 3.88
N PHE A 88 16.86 -24.45 4.50
CA PHE A 88 18.05 -23.97 5.19
C PHE A 88 18.48 -24.93 6.32
N PHE A 89 17.55 -25.34 7.19
CA PHE A 89 17.87 -26.28 8.27
C PHE A 89 18.32 -27.64 7.74
N ILE A 90 17.65 -28.17 6.71
CA ILE A 90 18.05 -29.44 6.07
C ILE A 90 19.46 -29.32 5.52
N CYS A 91 19.77 -28.29 4.73
CA CYS A 91 21.08 -28.11 4.14
C CYS A 91 22.18 -27.84 5.17
N LEU A 92 21.86 -27.23 6.31
CA LEU A 92 22.81 -27.06 7.41
C LEU A 92 23.15 -28.41 8.06
N ILE A 93 22.15 -29.26 8.30
CA ILE A 93 22.34 -30.60 8.90
C ILE A 93 23.06 -31.55 7.91
N THR A 94 22.62 -31.60 6.66
CA THR A 94 23.14 -32.53 5.64
C THR A 94 24.39 -32.03 4.93
N GLY A 95 24.55 -30.71 4.79
CA GLY A 95 25.66 -30.10 4.07
C GLY A 95 26.82 -29.70 4.97
N ILE A 96 26.59 -29.44 6.27
CA ILE A 96 27.63 -28.97 7.20
C ILE A 96 27.83 -29.97 8.34
N ALA A 97 26.76 -30.33 9.08
CA ALA A 97 26.92 -31.13 10.30
C ALA A 97 27.39 -32.57 10.02
N THR A 98 26.81 -33.23 9.01
CA THR A 98 27.19 -34.60 8.63
C THR A 98 28.63 -34.72 8.12
N PRO A 99 29.12 -33.87 7.18
CA PRO A 99 30.51 -33.92 6.76
C PRO A 99 31.49 -33.64 7.92
N ILE A 100 31.19 -32.71 8.83
CA ILE A 100 32.00 -32.46 10.03
C ILE A 100 32.08 -33.71 10.92
N VAL A 101 30.95 -34.36 11.19
CA VAL A 101 30.91 -35.60 11.99
C VAL A 101 31.73 -36.70 11.32
N THR A 102 31.68 -36.83 9.99
CA THR A 102 32.51 -37.79 9.27
C THR A 102 34.00 -37.42 9.26
N ALA A 103 34.34 -36.12 9.15
CA ALA A 103 35.73 -35.64 9.19
C ALA A 103 36.38 -35.96 10.54
N ILE A 104 35.65 -35.69 11.63
CA ILE A 104 36.13 -35.97 12.99
C ILE A 104 36.37 -37.47 13.16
N LYS A 105 35.52 -38.32 12.58
CA LYS A 105 35.69 -39.78 12.61
C LYS A 105 36.82 -40.31 11.73
N THR A 106 37.21 -39.59 10.68
CA THR A 106 38.15 -40.07 9.64
C THR A 106 39.47 -39.31 9.58
N VAL A 107 39.63 -38.23 10.34
CA VAL A 107 40.83 -37.36 10.42
C VAL A 107 41.32 -36.88 9.04
N ASP A 108 40.41 -36.58 8.11
CA ASP A 108 40.77 -36.09 6.77
C ASP A 108 39.84 -34.95 6.33
N ILE A 109 40.26 -33.72 6.62
CA ILE A 109 39.45 -32.49 6.49
C ILE A 109 39.40 -32.00 5.03
N ASN A 110 40.38 -32.37 4.20
CA ASN A 110 40.55 -31.81 2.85
C ASN A 110 39.56 -32.37 1.81
N LYS A 111 38.90 -33.50 2.08
CA LYS A 111 37.91 -34.09 1.16
C LYS A 111 36.53 -33.42 1.19
N ILE A 112 36.28 -32.51 2.12
CA ILE A 112 34.93 -31.97 2.38
C ILE A 112 34.58 -30.76 1.50
N ILE A 113 35.58 -30.00 1.06
CA ILE A 113 35.37 -28.67 0.43
C ILE A 113 35.38 -28.73 -1.11
N THR A 114 35.85 -29.82 -1.71
CA THR A 114 36.15 -29.87 -3.16
C THR A 114 35.09 -30.54 -4.04
N THR A 115 33.97 -31.01 -3.47
CA THR A 115 32.90 -31.65 -4.26
C THR A 115 31.89 -30.62 -4.77
N PRO A 116 31.56 -30.61 -6.09
CA PRO A 116 30.58 -29.69 -6.67
C PRO A 116 29.20 -29.71 -5.97
N LEU A 117 28.82 -30.87 -5.43
CA LEU A 117 27.59 -31.03 -4.63
C LEU A 117 27.62 -30.20 -3.34
N ALA A 118 28.74 -30.17 -2.62
CA ALA A 118 28.90 -29.40 -1.40
C ALA A 118 28.85 -27.89 -1.68
N ILE A 119 29.47 -27.45 -2.78
CA ILE A 119 29.42 -26.04 -3.23
C ILE A 119 27.98 -25.65 -3.60
N GLY A 120 27.26 -26.51 -4.34
CA GLY A 120 25.85 -26.27 -4.69
C GLY A 120 24.93 -26.17 -3.48
N LEU A 121 25.08 -27.08 -2.50
CA LEU A 121 24.34 -27.04 -1.25
C LEU A 121 24.66 -25.78 -0.43
N LEU A 122 25.91 -25.33 -0.42
CA LEU A 122 26.32 -24.10 0.26
C LEU A 122 25.66 -22.87 -0.36
N VAL A 123 25.64 -22.75 -1.70
CA VAL A 123 24.96 -21.65 -2.40
C VAL A 123 23.46 -21.66 -2.10
N ILE A 124 22.81 -22.81 -2.18
CA ILE A 124 21.37 -22.96 -1.85
C ILE A 124 21.11 -22.54 -0.40
N THR A 125 21.97 -22.96 0.53
CA THR A 125 21.87 -22.60 1.96
C THR A 125 21.93 -21.09 2.16
N ILE A 126 22.87 -20.40 1.50
CA ILE A 126 22.99 -18.94 1.57
C ILE A 126 21.74 -18.26 1.03
N ILE A 127 21.22 -18.69 -0.13
CA ILE A 127 19.99 -18.12 -0.71
C ILE A 127 18.80 -18.32 0.22
N CYS A 128 18.60 -19.54 0.73
CA CYS A 128 17.54 -19.87 1.67
C CYS A 128 17.64 -19.04 2.96
N PHE A 129 18.85 -18.83 3.48
CA PHE A 129 19.10 -17.99 4.65
C PHE A 129 18.74 -16.53 4.39
N LEU A 130 19.15 -15.96 3.25
CA LEU A 130 18.85 -14.57 2.91
C LEU A 130 17.34 -14.34 2.76
N VAL A 131 16.64 -15.23 2.03
CA VAL A 131 15.19 -15.16 1.86
C VAL A 131 14.46 -15.27 3.20
N SER A 132 14.87 -16.22 4.04
CA SER A 132 14.27 -16.44 5.36
C SER A 132 14.51 -15.26 6.31
N SER A 133 15.72 -14.72 6.33
CA SER A 133 16.08 -13.57 7.16
C SER A 133 15.30 -12.33 6.74
N PHE A 134 15.17 -12.10 5.43
CA PHE A 134 14.34 -11.02 4.88
C PHE A 134 12.86 -11.18 5.24
N TYR A 135 12.33 -12.41 5.13
CA TYR A 135 10.96 -12.74 5.54
C TYR A 135 10.70 -12.42 7.01
N ILE A 136 11.56 -12.90 7.91
CA ILE A 136 11.48 -12.66 9.35
C ILE A 136 11.55 -11.16 9.64
N TYR A 137 12.46 -10.44 8.98
CA TYR A 137 12.58 -8.98 9.12
C TYR A 137 11.26 -8.28 8.76
N ILE A 138 10.65 -8.62 7.63
CA ILE A 138 9.38 -8.01 7.21
C ILE A 138 8.27 -8.30 8.22
N MET A 139 8.14 -9.55 8.66
CA MET A 139 7.13 -9.96 9.62
C MET A 139 7.26 -9.24 10.96
N THR A 140 8.49 -9.18 11.49
CA THR A 140 8.76 -8.64 12.82
C THR A 140 8.81 -7.11 12.86
N LYS A 141 9.33 -6.46 11.82
CA LYS A 141 9.53 -5.00 11.82
C LYS A 141 8.45 -4.23 11.05
N ILE A 142 8.00 -4.74 9.91
CA ILE A 142 7.07 -4.00 9.04
C ILE A 142 5.63 -4.35 9.40
N VAL A 143 5.27 -5.62 9.29
CA VAL A 143 3.90 -6.11 9.53
C VAL A 143 3.49 -5.89 10.98
N SER A 144 4.38 -6.17 11.93
CA SER A 144 4.12 -5.92 13.35
C SER A 144 3.87 -4.46 13.68
N LYS A 145 4.49 -3.51 12.97
CA LYS A 145 4.17 -2.08 13.13
C LYS A 145 2.85 -1.72 12.46
N ASN A 146 2.57 -2.27 11.29
CA ASN A 146 1.34 -1.95 10.55
C ASN A 146 0.07 -2.44 11.27
N LYS A 147 0.16 -3.47 12.13
CA LYS A 147 -0.98 -3.97 12.90
C LYS A 147 -1.46 -3.00 13.99
N THR A 148 -0.56 -2.17 14.53
CA THR A 148 -0.87 -1.24 15.63
C THR A 148 -1.28 0.14 15.15
N LEU A 149 -1.19 0.40 13.84
CA LEU A 149 -1.60 1.68 13.26
C LEU A 149 -3.13 1.80 13.25
N SER A 150 -3.61 3.04 13.39
CA SER A 150 -4.97 3.39 13.00
C SER A 150 -5.14 3.26 11.48
N ILE A 151 -6.39 3.16 11.00
CA ILE A 151 -6.65 3.11 9.55
C ILE A 151 -6.15 4.37 8.83
N GLN A 152 -6.24 5.53 9.50
CA GLN A 152 -5.69 6.80 9.02
C GLN A 152 -4.18 6.72 8.82
N ASP A 153 -3.43 6.38 9.88
CA ASP A 153 -1.97 6.33 9.83
C ASP A 153 -1.49 5.27 8.84
N PHE A 154 -2.21 4.15 8.76
CA PHE A 154 -1.94 3.08 7.81
C PHE A 154 -2.05 3.58 6.36
N VAL A 155 -3.13 4.29 6.01
CA VAL A 155 -3.35 4.85 4.68
C VAL A 155 -2.33 5.94 4.36
N ILE A 156 -2.07 6.87 5.29
CA ILE A 156 -1.06 7.92 5.11
C ILE A 156 0.31 7.31 4.86
N LYS A 157 0.71 6.29 5.64
CA LYS A 157 1.98 5.61 5.46
C LYS A 157 2.06 4.88 4.12
N LYS A 158 0.96 4.28 3.65
CA LYS A 158 0.86 3.63 2.33
C LYS A 158 1.01 4.63 1.19
N ILE A 159 0.35 5.78 1.27
CA ILE A 159 0.45 6.87 0.30
C ILE A 159 1.88 7.44 0.27
N ASN A 160 2.48 7.68 1.43
CA ASN A 160 3.87 8.15 1.53
C ASN A 160 4.86 7.14 0.93
N TYR A 161 4.62 5.85 1.13
CA TYR A 161 5.42 4.81 0.48
C TYR A 161 5.24 4.82 -1.04
N LEU A 162 4.00 4.96 -1.52
CA LEU A 162 3.71 5.11 -2.94
C LEU A 162 4.41 6.30 -3.57
N LEU A 163 4.41 7.46 -2.90
CA LEU A 163 5.15 8.65 -3.36
C LEU A 163 6.65 8.37 -3.50
N LYS A 164 7.27 7.76 -2.48
CA LYS A 164 8.69 7.41 -2.52
C LYS A 164 9.00 6.36 -3.59
N PHE A 165 8.11 5.39 -3.77
CA PHE A 165 8.28 4.29 -4.73
C PHE A 165 7.94 4.68 -6.17
N SER A 166 7.13 5.74 -6.36
CA SER A 166 6.81 6.31 -7.68
C SER A 166 8.02 6.90 -8.40
N PHE A 167 9.14 7.08 -7.70
CA PHE A 167 10.44 7.43 -8.26
C PHE A 167 11.22 6.21 -8.77
N VAL A 168 11.01 5.03 -8.19
CA VAL A 168 11.81 3.81 -8.46
C VAL A 168 11.20 2.93 -9.55
N SER A 169 9.89 3.03 -9.74
CA SER A 169 9.19 2.38 -10.84
C SER A 169 8.39 3.43 -11.57
N ASP A 170 8.34 3.31 -12.89
CA ASP A 170 7.70 4.19 -13.85
C ASP A 170 6.15 4.17 -13.71
N ILE A 171 5.66 4.29 -12.48
CA ILE A 171 4.25 4.31 -12.07
C ILE A 171 3.55 5.49 -12.77
N LYS A 172 4.26 6.58 -13.06
CA LYS A 172 3.71 7.69 -13.87
C LYS A 172 3.44 7.30 -15.33
N SER A 173 4.18 6.35 -15.91
CA SER A 173 4.00 5.90 -17.29
C SER A 173 3.05 4.70 -17.41
N THR A 174 3.04 3.79 -16.42
CA THR A 174 2.19 2.58 -16.38
C THR A 174 0.78 2.78 -15.82
N LEU A 175 0.52 3.83 -15.02
CA LEU A 175 -0.85 4.21 -14.62
C LEU A 175 -1.62 4.97 -15.73
N LYS A 176 -1.06 5.09 -16.94
CA LYS A 176 -1.75 5.64 -18.10
C LYS A 176 -2.53 4.53 -18.81
N ILE A 177 -3.81 4.80 -19.07
CA ILE A 177 -4.68 4.09 -20.02
C ILE A 177 -5.36 2.85 -19.44
N ASN A 178 -6.41 3.09 -18.66
CA ASN A 178 -7.64 2.32 -18.82
C ASN A 178 -8.81 3.25 -18.50
N GLU A 179 -9.34 3.90 -19.52
CA GLU A 179 -10.43 4.89 -19.49
C GLU A 179 -11.81 4.26 -19.20
N LYS A 180 -11.89 3.19 -18.42
CA LYS A 180 -13.19 2.85 -17.83
C LYS A 180 -13.40 3.80 -16.67
N GLN A 181 -14.14 4.88 -16.95
CA GLN A 181 -14.65 5.83 -15.94
C GLN A 181 -15.16 5.03 -14.75
N GLN A 182 -14.43 5.07 -13.64
CA GLN A 182 -14.90 4.50 -12.39
C GLN A 182 -16.02 5.41 -11.86
N GLU A 183 -17.02 4.82 -11.20
CA GLU A 183 -18.11 5.57 -10.57
C GLU A 183 -17.57 6.59 -9.56
N ALA A 184 -17.98 7.85 -9.72
CA ALA A 184 -17.58 8.94 -8.83
C ALA A 184 -18.15 8.71 -7.43
N ILE A 185 -17.31 8.84 -6.41
CA ILE A 185 -17.71 8.76 -5.00
C ILE A 185 -17.70 10.17 -4.45
N ILE A 186 -18.84 10.64 -3.95
CA ILE A 186 -18.95 11.96 -3.33
C ILE A 186 -19.08 11.78 -1.82
N LEU A 187 -18.26 12.51 -1.08
CA LEU A 187 -18.23 12.49 0.38
C LEU A 187 -18.81 13.82 0.89
N ASP A 188 -20.01 13.74 1.46
CA ASP A 188 -20.76 14.89 1.94
C ASP A 188 -20.44 15.24 3.40
N ASN A 189 -20.74 16.49 3.78
CA ASN A 189 -20.61 17.04 5.14
C ASN A 189 -19.15 17.16 5.64
N ILE A 190 -18.20 17.39 4.74
CA ILE A 190 -16.77 17.60 5.11
C ILE A 190 -16.60 18.87 5.96
N ASP A 191 -17.53 19.82 5.83
CA ASP A 191 -17.62 21.04 6.64
C ASP A 191 -17.72 20.76 8.15
N LYS A 192 -18.28 19.62 8.57
CA LYS A 192 -18.48 19.28 10.00
C LYS A 192 -17.24 18.76 10.71
N LEU A 193 -16.16 18.53 9.97
CA LEU A 193 -14.92 17.96 10.51
C LEU A 193 -14.05 19.02 11.16
N ASP A 194 -13.17 18.58 12.07
CA ASP A 194 -12.15 19.45 12.62
C ASP A 194 -11.13 19.86 11.56
N ALA A 195 -10.45 20.98 11.79
CA ALA A 195 -9.50 21.56 10.84
C ALA A 195 -8.35 20.61 10.49
N LYS A 196 -7.84 19.84 11.45
CA LYS A 196 -6.72 18.91 11.23
C LYS A 196 -7.16 17.77 10.31
N THR A 197 -8.35 17.22 10.52
CA THR A 197 -8.91 16.18 9.65
C THR A 197 -9.14 16.72 8.25
N LYS A 198 -9.78 17.90 8.09
CA LYS A 198 -9.96 18.55 6.78
C LYS A 198 -8.64 18.68 6.03
N TRP A 199 -7.61 19.20 6.69
CA TRP A 199 -6.28 19.35 6.09
C TRP A 199 -5.69 18.02 5.62
N ASN A 200 -5.79 16.97 6.43
CA ASN A 200 -5.32 15.63 6.05
C ASN A 200 -6.08 15.08 4.84
N LEU A 201 -7.40 15.30 4.77
CA LEU A 201 -8.20 14.90 3.61
C LEU A 201 -7.71 15.61 2.34
N LEU A 202 -7.53 16.93 2.39
CA LEU A 202 -7.03 17.73 1.27
C LEU A 202 -5.66 17.27 0.80
N TRP A 203 -4.74 17.04 1.74
CA TRP A 203 -3.40 16.54 1.42
C TRP A 203 -3.44 15.15 0.77
N ILE A 204 -4.27 14.23 1.28
CA ILE A 204 -4.48 12.90 0.69
C ILE A 204 -5.06 13.04 -0.72
N GLN A 205 -6.08 13.88 -0.91
CA GLN A 205 -6.72 14.12 -2.20
C GLN A 205 -5.72 14.63 -3.23
N ASN A 206 -5.00 15.72 -2.90
CA ASN A 206 -3.98 16.31 -3.76
C ASN A 206 -2.91 15.28 -4.17
N THR A 207 -2.46 14.49 -3.20
CA THR A 207 -1.47 13.45 -3.43
C THR A 207 -2.01 12.36 -4.36
N LEU A 208 -3.22 11.85 -4.10
CA LEU A 208 -3.83 10.80 -4.93
C LEU A 208 -4.14 11.29 -6.35
N TYR A 209 -4.56 12.54 -6.53
CA TYR A 209 -4.73 13.13 -7.85
C TYR A 209 -3.41 13.28 -8.63
N SER A 210 -2.30 13.45 -7.92
CA SER A 210 -0.96 13.47 -8.54
C SER A 210 -0.47 12.09 -8.98
N ILE A 211 -0.86 11.03 -8.25
CA ILE A 211 -0.44 9.65 -8.51
C ILE A 211 -1.37 9.00 -9.53
N PHE A 212 -2.69 9.07 -9.32
CA PHE A 212 -3.69 8.36 -10.09
C PHE A 212 -4.46 9.32 -10.99
N LYS A 213 -4.48 9.04 -12.30
CA LYS A 213 -5.26 9.84 -13.25
C LYS A 213 -6.77 9.71 -13.05
N ASN A 214 -7.22 8.49 -12.74
CA ASN A 214 -8.64 8.12 -12.64
C ASN A 214 -9.15 8.16 -11.19
N TYR A 215 -8.49 8.92 -10.31
CA TYR A 215 -9.04 9.15 -8.97
C TYR A 215 -10.30 9.99 -9.07
N ASN A 216 -11.34 9.56 -8.38
CA ASN A 216 -12.71 10.02 -8.58
C ASN A 216 -13.50 10.06 -7.26
N ILE A 217 -12.78 10.29 -6.15
CA ILE A 217 -13.39 10.58 -4.85
C ILE A 217 -13.40 12.10 -4.70
N TYR A 218 -14.58 12.66 -4.49
CA TYR A 218 -14.80 14.10 -4.37
C TYR A 218 -15.21 14.45 -2.94
N LEU A 219 -14.72 15.59 -2.45
CA LEU A 219 -15.09 16.11 -1.13
C LEU A 219 -16.13 17.22 -1.31
N LYS A 220 -17.30 17.08 -0.69
CA LYS A 220 -18.37 18.07 -0.76
C LYS A 220 -18.55 18.76 0.60
N PHE A 221 -18.55 20.08 0.54
CA PHE A 221 -18.89 21.00 1.62
C PHE A 221 -20.33 21.42 1.39
N SER A 222 -21.23 21.02 2.30
CA SER A 222 -22.68 21.14 2.08
C SER A 222 -23.28 22.41 2.69
N ASN A 223 -22.53 23.10 3.55
CA ASN A 223 -23.07 24.27 4.22
C ASN A 223 -21.98 25.22 4.75
N ILE A 224 -21.20 25.80 3.85
CA ILE A 224 -20.15 26.76 4.23
C ILE A 224 -20.62 28.20 4.05
N SER A 225 -20.16 29.06 4.94
CA SER A 225 -20.33 30.52 4.80
C SER A 225 -19.47 31.07 3.67
N GLU A 226 -19.79 32.27 3.17
CA GLU A 226 -19.01 32.94 2.13
C GLU A 226 -17.56 33.17 2.57
N SER A 227 -17.34 33.61 3.81
CA SER A 227 -15.99 33.82 4.36
C SER A 227 -15.18 32.53 4.44
N GLU A 228 -15.81 31.41 4.86
CA GLU A 228 -15.13 30.11 4.91
C GLU A 228 -14.81 29.58 3.51
N PHE A 229 -15.68 29.85 2.54
CA PHE A 229 -15.45 29.48 1.15
C PHE A 229 -14.26 30.26 0.55
N GLU A 230 -14.18 31.57 0.79
CA GLU A 230 -13.07 32.40 0.33
C GLU A 230 -11.73 31.94 0.93
N GLU A 231 -11.70 31.66 2.23
CA GLU A 231 -10.52 31.14 2.91
C GLU A 231 -10.11 29.77 2.34
N LEU A 232 -11.06 28.84 2.20
CA LEU A 232 -10.81 27.51 1.66
C LEU A 232 -10.31 27.58 0.20
N SER A 233 -10.89 28.46 -0.61
CA SER A 233 -10.50 28.69 -2.00
C SER A 233 -9.06 29.21 -2.09
N LEU A 234 -8.69 30.14 -1.21
CA LEU A 234 -7.34 30.70 -1.13
C LEU A 234 -6.32 29.64 -0.71
N ILE A 235 -6.64 28.85 0.31
CA ILE A 235 -5.81 27.71 0.76
C ILE A 235 -5.63 26.69 -0.37
N ILE A 236 -6.73 26.28 -1.03
CA ILE A 236 -6.68 25.31 -2.13
C ILE A 236 -5.78 25.81 -3.25
N LYS A 237 -5.91 27.09 -3.62
CA LYS A 237 -5.14 27.70 -4.69
C LYS A 237 -3.64 27.83 -4.36
N ASN A 238 -3.30 28.13 -3.10
CA ASN A 238 -1.92 28.39 -2.70
C ASN A 238 -1.15 27.11 -2.35
N ASP A 239 -1.80 26.15 -1.68
CA ASP A 239 -1.11 25.00 -1.06
C ASP A 239 -1.24 23.71 -1.88
N PHE A 240 -2.20 23.63 -2.83
CA PHE A 240 -2.54 22.38 -3.51
C PHE A 240 -2.56 22.51 -5.04
N ASN A 241 -1.53 21.97 -5.70
CA ASN A 241 -1.38 22.05 -7.15
C ASN A 241 -2.38 21.21 -7.97
N ASN A 242 -2.99 20.18 -7.38
CA ASN A 242 -3.87 19.24 -8.11
C ASN A 242 -5.34 19.34 -7.69
N LEU A 243 -5.70 20.33 -6.88
CA LEU A 243 -7.06 20.54 -6.40
C LEU A 243 -7.66 21.82 -6.99
N THR A 244 -8.97 21.78 -7.22
CA THR A 244 -9.80 22.95 -7.54
C THR A 244 -11.11 22.83 -6.80
N ILE A 245 -11.65 23.97 -6.36
CA ILE A 245 -12.98 24.06 -5.76
C ILE A 245 -13.98 24.58 -6.79
N GLU A 246 -15.15 23.96 -6.83
CA GLU A 246 -16.26 24.33 -7.73
C GLU A 246 -17.53 24.52 -6.89
N ILE A 247 -18.25 25.60 -7.13
CA ILE A 247 -19.55 25.85 -6.51
C ILE A 247 -20.57 24.93 -7.18
N LEU A 248 -21.36 24.24 -6.37
CA LEU A 248 -22.49 23.45 -6.83
C LEU A 248 -23.75 24.32 -6.78
N GLU A 249 -24.37 24.53 -7.94
CA GLU A 249 -25.70 25.15 -8.07
C GLU A 249 -26.80 24.23 -7.51
#